data_AF-A0A1G8YKZ4-F1
#
_entry.id   AF-A0A1G8YKZ4-F1
#
_cell.length_a   1.000
_cell.length_b   1.000
_cell.length_c   1.000
_cell.angle_alpha   90.00
_cell.angle_beta   90.00
_cell.angle_gamma   90.00
#
_symmetry.space_group_name_H-M   'P 1'
#
loop_
_entity.id
_entity.type
_entity.pdbx_description
1 polymer ?
#
loop_
_entity_poly.entity_id
_entity_poly.type
_entity_poly.pdbx_seq_one_letter_code
_entity_poly.pdbx_strand_id
1 'polypeptide(L)'
;MEGLNLLSFDKGPSAREWARSANVATPVKWGDLEKQIISERLTPSGDDGGPNWTLGVIMVAMMTALGAFLLAPALAAGLVAWATTTEDAPTQDDLTLIATFLFIISIVVSATWLSMWWQTRSRSAIAIVSGLVATVSVVVTFVVGKSYDGDLPGDWLEWSALVAGVLGLALTILQFVSKSEHRAGVPKSDRAQRRYSAAREEVLDVLSERGIVELTADQRHRMQRMRVGTWHKFDAQGRV
;
A
#
# COMPACT_ATOMS: atom_id res chain seq x y z
N MET A 1 12.05 38.49 -3.45
CA MET A 1 11.47 37.21 -3.90
C MET A 1 12.36 36.11 -3.38
N GLU A 2 12.11 35.68 -2.14
CA GLU A 2 12.84 34.61 -1.47
C GLU A 2 12.39 33.27 -2.04
N GLY A 3 13.36 32.47 -2.49
CA GLY A 3 13.14 31.18 -3.12
C GLY A 3 12.55 30.18 -2.14
N LEU A 4 11.44 29.58 -2.55
CA LEU A 4 10.83 28.40 -1.97
C LEU A 4 11.80 27.21 -2.07
N ASN A 5 12.68 27.07 -1.07
CA ASN A 5 13.45 25.86 -0.79
C ASN A 5 12.56 24.90 0.01
N LEU A 6 11.49 24.40 -0.61
CA LEU A 6 10.63 23.36 -0.05
C LEU A 6 10.83 22.10 -0.90
N LEU A 7 11.18 21.00 -0.22
CA LEU A 7 11.47 19.65 -0.73
C LEU A 7 12.96 19.27 -0.86
N SER A 8 13.82 19.67 0.10
CA SER A 8 14.94 18.78 0.42
C SER A 8 14.37 17.54 1.10
N PHE A 9 14.10 16.49 0.32
CA PHE A 9 13.93 15.16 0.88
C PHE A 9 15.22 14.85 1.63
N ASP A 10 15.20 14.89 2.96
CA ASP A 10 16.36 14.60 3.81
C ASP A 10 16.97 13.27 3.33
N LYS A 11 18.08 13.37 2.59
CA LYS A 11 18.92 12.23 2.28
C LYS A 11 19.51 11.84 3.63
N GLY A 12 19.13 10.68 4.15
CA GLY A 12 19.76 10.13 5.35
C GLY A 12 21.29 10.08 5.18
N PRO A 13 22.04 10.12 6.29
CA PRO A 13 23.50 10.14 6.23
C PRO A 13 24.03 8.97 5.39
N SER A 14 25.17 9.18 4.72
CA SER A 14 25.73 8.12 3.89
C SER A 14 26.06 6.91 4.75
N ALA A 15 25.73 5.71 4.25
CA ALA A 15 25.89 4.46 4.97
C ALA A 15 27.34 4.28 5.46
N ARG A 16 28.30 4.70 4.61
CA ARG A 16 29.73 4.66 4.89
C ARG A 16 30.16 5.62 6.01
N GLU A 17 29.70 6.87 6.01
CA GLU A 17 30.06 7.84 7.06
C GLU A 17 29.46 7.46 8.40
N TRP A 18 28.20 7.01 8.41
CA TRP A 18 27.56 6.50 9.60
C TRP A 18 28.31 5.28 10.15
N ALA A 19 28.65 4.31 9.31
CA ALA A 19 29.36 3.10 9.75
C ALA A 19 30.76 3.38 10.32
N ARG A 20 31.40 4.50 9.96
CA ARG A 20 32.70 4.91 10.52
C ARG A 20 32.57 5.44 11.96
N SER A 21 31.50 6.15 12.28
CA SER A 21 31.28 6.77 13.59
C SER A 21 30.36 5.96 14.51
N ALA A 22 29.64 4.98 13.97
CA ALA A 22 28.72 4.16 14.73
C ALA A 22 29.43 3.41 15.87
N ASN A 23 28.88 3.53 17.07
CA ASN A 23 29.28 2.74 18.23
C ASN A 23 28.38 1.49 18.29
N VAL A 24 28.85 0.40 17.69
CA VAL A 24 28.11 -0.87 17.65
C VAL A 24 28.46 -1.67 18.90
N ALA A 25 27.43 -2.07 19.66
CA ALA A 25 27.63 -2.90 20.86
C ALA A 25 28.23 -4.27 20.48
N THR A 26 29.21 -4.72 21.27
CA THR A 26 29.80 -6.06 21.17
C THR A 26 29.26 -6.97 22.28
N PRO A 27 28.83 -8.22 21.99
CA PRO A 27 28.77 -8.86 20.67
C PRO A 27 27.69 -8.27 19.76
N VAL A 28 27.96 -8.22 18.45
CA VAL A 28 27.08 -7.59 17.47
C VAL A 28 25.78 -8.40 17.32
N LYS A 29 24.65 -7.74 17.56
CA LYS A 29 23.31 -8.26 17.25
C LYS A 29 22.89 -7.76 15.87
N TRP A 30 22.91 -8.66 14.89
CA TRP A 30 22.65 -8.39 13.50
C TRP A 30 21.26 -7.82 13.25
N GLY A 31 20.25 -8.32 13.96
CA GLY A 31 18.88 -7.81 13.87
C GLY A 31 18.75 -6.37 14.36
N ASP A 32 19.54 -5.95 15.34
CA ASP A 32 19.48 -4.59 15.88
C ASP A 32 20.31 -3.61 15.04
N LEU A 33 21.46 -4.05 14.51
CA LEU A 33 22.22 -3.31 13.50
C LEU A 33 21.36 -3.04 12.24
N GLU A 34 20.64 -4.07 11.78
CA GLU A 34 19.74 -3.98 10.64
C GLU A 34 18.61 -2.96 10.85
N LYS A 35 18.03 -2.95 12.05
CA LYS A 35 17.01 -1.97 12.44
C LYS A 35 17.58 -0.56 12.47
N GLN A 36 18.79 -0.37 12.99
CA GLN A 36 19.47 0.94 13.03
C GLN A 36 19.72 1.47 11.61
N ILE A 37 20.23 0.64 10.70
CA ILE A 37 20.44 1.01 9.29
C ILE A 37 19.13 1.48 8.65
N ILE A 38 18.04 0.79 8.95
CA ILE A 38 16.70 1.12 8.43
C ILE A 38 16.15 2.40 9.07
N SER A 39 16.27 2.54 10.40
CA SER A 39 15.72 3.68 11.14
C SER A 39 16.41 4.98 10.79
N GLU A 40 17.73 4.95 10.62
CA GLU A 40 18.54 6.09 10.20
C GLU A 40 18.41 6.42 8.70
N ARG A 41 17.65 5.60 7.95
CA ARG A 41 17.41 5.76 6.52
C ARG A 41 18.71 5.91 5.71
N LEU A 42 19.72 5.12 6.07
CA LEU A 42 21.05 5.20 5.45
C LEU A 42 20.96 5.03 3.93
N THR A 43 21.73 5.86 3.23
CA THR A 43 21.76 5.89 1.77
C THR A 43 23.11 5.35 1.29
N PRO A 44 23.14 4.46 0.29
CA PRO A 44 24.40 3.98 -0.27
C PRO A 44 25.15 5.15 -0.94
N SER A 45 26.47 5.10 -0.88
CA SER A 45 27.36 6.12 -1.41
C SER A 45 27.19 6.19 -2.94
N GLY A 46 26.80 7.36 -3.46
CA GLY A 46 26.58 7.55 -4.90
C GLY A 46 25.14 7.31 -5.40
N ASP A 47 24.17 7.15 -4.50
CA ASP A 47 22.75 7.16 -4.88
C ASP A 47 22.27 8.59 -5.17
N ASP A 48 22.62 9.07 -6.36
CA ASP A 48 22.14 10.32 -6.95
C ASP A 48 20.75 10.17 -7.59
N GLY A 49 20.01 9.14 -7.20
CA GLY A 49 18.70 8.76 -7.75
C GLY A 49 17.67 9.87 -7.68
N GLY A 50 17.75 10.81 -8.62
CA GLY A 50 16.83 11.90 -8.79
C GLY A 50 15.40 11.40 -8.99
N PRO A 51 14.39 12.27 -8.77
CA PRO A 51 13.01 11.91 -8.99
C PRO A 51 12.83 11.50 -10.46
N ASN A 52 12.51 10.23 -10.70
CA ASN A 52 12.16 9.78 -12.04
C ASN A 52 10.74 10.28 -12.35
N TRP A 53 10.65 11.47 -12.97
CA TRP A 53 9.39 12.17 -13.18
C TRP A 53 8.39 11.36 -13.99
N THR A 54 8.85 10.60 -15.00
CA THR A 54 7.97 9.72 -15.79
C THR A 54 7.36 8.60 -14.95
N LEU A 55 8.15 7.98 -14.07
CA LEU A 55 7.62 7.01 -13.09
C LEU A 55 6.64 7.66 -12.12
N GLY A 56 6.92 8.90 -11.68
CA GLY A 56 6.02 9.69 -10.84
C GLY A 56 4.67 9.95 -11.51
N VAL A 57 4.67 10.40 -12.77
CA VAL A 57 3.44 10.64 -13.56
C VAL A 57 2.66 9.34 -13.76
N ILE A 58 3.32 8.24 -14.11
CA ILE A 58 2.67 6.93 -14.27
C ILE A 58 2.06 6.46 -12.95
N MET A 59 2.78 6.60 -11.83
CA MET A 59 2.25 6.24 -10.51
C MET A 59 1.05 7.11 -10.12
N VAL A 60 1.09 8.41 -10.39
CA VAL A 60 -0.03 9.32 -10.13
C VAL A 60 -1.23 8.93 -10.98
N ALA A 61 -1.05 8.75 -12.30
CA ALA A 61 -2.14 8.34 -13.18
C ALA A 61 -2.76 7.00 -12.76
N MET A 62 -1.91 6.03 -12.39
CA MET A 62 -2.36 4.72 -11.89
C MET A 62 -3.11 4.85 -10.56
N MET A 63 -2.61 5.66 -9.62
CA MET A 63 -3.27 5.93 -8.33
C MET A 63 -4.61 6.65 -8.52
N THR A 64 -4.69 7.61 -9.45
CA THR A 64 -5.92 8.32 -9.79
C THR A 64 -6.93 7.38 -10.44
N ALA A 65 -6.51 6.54 -11.39
CA ALA A 65 -7.38 5.54 -11.99
C ALA A 65 -7.89 4.54 -10.95
N LEU A 66 -7.00 4.04 -10.07
CA LEU A 66 -7.39 3.16 -8.97
C LEU A 66 -8.37 3.86 -8.02
N GLY A 67 -8.12 5.12 -7.67
CA GLY A 67 -8.99 5.94 -6.85
C GLY A 67 -10.38 6.14 -7.47
N ALA A 68 -10.46 6.38 -8.78
CA ALA A 68 -11.72 6.48 -9.50
C ALA A 68 -12.52 5.17 -9.42
N PHE A 69 -11.86 4.01 -9.54
CA PHE A 69 -12.53 2.71 -9.35
C PHE A 69 -13.04 2.50 -7.92
N LEU A 70 -12.34 3.00 -6.90
CA LEU A 70 -12.80 2.91 -5.50
C LEU A 70 -14.03 3.80 -5.24
N LEU A 71 -14.22 4.85 -6.03
CA LEU A 71 -15.37 5.74 -5.97
C LEU A 71 -16.54 5.30 -6.88
N ALA A 72 -16.36 4.23 -7.67
CA ALA A 72 -17.41 3.72 -8.55
C ALA A 72 -18.76 3.45 -7.83
N PRO A 73 -18.81 2.89 -6.61
CA PRO A 73 -20.08 2.72 -5.89
C PRO A 73 -20.75 4.05 -5.54
N ALA A 74 -19.96 5.07 -5.19
CA ALA A 74 -20.48 6.39 -4.84
C ALA A 74 -21.07 7.08 -6.08
N LEU A 75 -20.38 6.97 -7.21
CA LEU A 75 -20.89 7.45 -8.49
C LEU A 75 -22.16 6.70 -8.90
N ALA A 76 -22.19 5.37 -8.75
CA ALA A 76 -23.39 4.56 -9.03
C ALA A 76 -24.58 5.01 -8.19
N ALA A 77 -24.40 5.19 -6.88
CA ALA A 77 -25.45 5.68 -5.99
C ALA A 77 -25.92 7.10 -6.37
N GLY A 78 -25.00 7.98 -6.79
CA GLY A 78 -25.33 9.32 -7.30
C GLY A 78 -26.13 9.27 -8.61
N LEU A 79 -25.80 8.36 -9.52
CA LEU A 79 -26.55 8.15 -10.76
C LEU A 79 -27.95 7.60 -10.49
N VAL A 80 -28.12 6.70 -9.52
CA VAL A 80 -29.45 6.23 -9.09
C VAL A 80 -30.27 7.37 -8.50
N ALA A 81 -29.68 8.20 -7.63
CA ALA A 81 -30.33 9.40 -7.13
C ALA A 81 -30.74 10.35 -8.26
N TRP A 82 -29.88 10.57 -9.25
CA TRP A 82 -30.23 11.40 -10.40
C TRP A 82 -31.36 10.77 -11.22
N ALA A 83 -31.33 9.46 -11.47
CA ALA A 83 -32.38 8.74 -12.19
C ALA A 83 -33.77 8.90 -11.53
N THR A 84 -33.85 9.00 -10.20
CA THR A 84 -35.12 9.26 -9.50
C THR A 84 -35.66 10.68 -9.65
N THR A 85 -34.84 11.63 -10.13
CA THR A 85 -35.22 13.06 -10.29
C THR A 85 -35.53 13.44 -11.73
N THR A 86 -35.28 12.56 -12.69
CA THR A 86 -35.58 12.81 -14.11
C THR A 86 -36.95 12.25 -14.48
N GLU A 87 -37.70 13.01 -15.29
CA GLU A 87 -39.01 12.59 -15.83
C GLU A 87 -38.86 11.89 -17.20
N ASP A 88 -37.69 12.00 -17.83
CA ASP A 88 -37.40 11.41 -19.13
C ASP A 88 -37.01 9.93 -18.98
N ALA A 89 -37.96 9.04 -19.29
CA ALA A 89 -37.75 7.58 -19.28
C ALA A 89 -36.46 7.09 -19.97
N PRO A 90 -36.07 7.54 -21.19
CA PRO A 90 -34.82 7.06 -21.80
C PRO A 90 -33.57 7.50 -21.02
N THR A 91 -33.60 8.68 -20.42
CA THR A 91 -32.50 9.17 -19.57
C THR A 91 -32.42 8.36 -18.27
N GLN A 92 -33.57 8.01 -17.70
CA GLN A 92 -33.64 7.14 -16.51
C GLN A 92 -33.06 5.75 -16.80
N ASP A 93 -33.39 5.14 -17.94
CA ASP A 93 -32.85 3.85 -18.38
C ASP A 93 -31.32 3.90 -18.55
N ASP A 94 -30.79 4.93 -19.21
CA ASP A 94 -29.35 5.09 -19.40
C ASP A 94 -28.61 5.26 -18.07
N LEU A 95 -29.14 6.09 -17.16
CA LEU A 95 -28.53 6.33 -15.85
C LEU A 95 -28.52 5.07 -14.97
N THR A 96 -29.62 4.31 -14.95
CA THR A 96 -29.71 3.04 -14.19
C THR A 96 -28.82 1.95 -14.79
N LEU A 97 -28.68 1.89 -16.12
CA LEU A 97 -27.77 0.98 -16.80
C LEU A 97 -26.30 1.28 -16.45
N ILE A 98 -25.90 2.56 -16.51
CA ILE A 98 -24.55 2.99 -16.13
C ILE A 98 -24.29 2.71 -14.65
N ALA A 99 -25.25 2.98 -13.76
CA ALA A 99 -25.12 2.67 -12.33
C ALA A 99 -24.92 1.16 -12.09
N THR A 100 -25.70 0.31 -12.78
CA THR A 100 -25.57 -1.15 -12.72
C THR A 100 -24.16 -1.59 -13.14
N PHE A 101 -23.65 -1.03 -14.24
CA PHE A 101 -22.29 -1.33 -14.70
C PHE A 101 -21.21 -0.93 -13.68
N LEU A 102 -21.36 0.22 -13.03
CA LEU A 102 -20.44 0.66 -11.97
C LEU A 102 -20.50 -0.24 -10.73
N PHE A 103 -21.68 -0.75 -10.34
CA PHE A 103 -21.78 -1.74 -9.27
C PHE A 103 -21.08 -3.05 -9.64
N ILE A 104 -21.22 -3.52 -10.88
CA ILE A 104 -20.51 -4.71 -11.37
C ILE A 104 -18.99 -4.51 -11.29
N ILE A 105 -18.48 -3.35 -11.71
CA ILE A 105 -17.06 -3.01 -11.56
C ILE A 105 -16.64 -3.06 -10.09
N SER A 106 -17.44 -2.49 -9.18
CA SER A 106 -17.17 -2.55 -7.75
C SER A 106 -17.08 -3.98 -7.24
N ILE A 107 -17.98 -4.87 -7.66
CA ILE A 107 -17.97 -6.29 -7.27
C ILE A 107 -16.64 -6.93 -7.68
N VAL A 108 -16.20 -6.72 -8.92
CA VAL A 108 -14.94 -7.28 -9.44
C VAL A 108 -13.73 -6.74 -8.67
N VAL A 109 -13.70 -5.44 -8.40
CA VAL A 109 -12.62 -4.80 -7.62
C VAL A 109 -12.59 -5.36 -6.20
N SER A 110 -13.74 -5.43 -5.52
CA SER A 110 -13.85 -5.97 -4.16
C SER A 110 -13.45 -7.45 -4.11
N ALA A 111 -13.88 -8.27 -5.06
CA ALA A 111 -13.51 -9.68 -5.13
C ALA A 111 -11.99 -9.86 -5.34
N THR A 112 -11.39 -9.04 -6.20
CA THR A 112 -9.93 -9.04 -6.42
C THR A 112 -9.17 -8.67 -5.14
N TRP A 113 -9.61 -7.62 -4.45
CA TRP A 113 -9.03 -7.21 -3.17
C TRP A 113 -9.20 -8.27 -2.08
N LEU A 114 -10.34 -8.95 -2.04
CA LEU A 114 -10.60 -10.04 -1.10
C LEU A 114 -9.66 -11.22 -1.35
N SER A 115 -9.42 -11.56 -2.62
CA SER A 115 -8.46 -12.60 -3.03
C SER A 115 -7.03 -12.23 -2.62
N MET A 116 -6.59 -10.98 -2.89
CA MET A 116 -5.27 -10.48 -2.46
C MET A 116 -5.14 -10.46 -0.93
N TRP A 117 -6.20 -10.08 -0.21
CA TRP A 117 -6.23 -10.13 1.24
C TRP A 117 -6.11 -11.57 1.76
N TRP A 118 -6.74 -12.55 1.09
CA TRP A 118 -6.61 -13.95 1.50
C TRP A 118 -5.17 -14.45 1.45
N GLN A 119 -4.40 -13.99 0.46
CA GLN A 119 -2.98 -14.34 0.29
C GLN A 119 -2.07 -13.62 1.28
N THR A 120 -2.32 -12.34 1.54
CA THR A 120 -1.42 -11.51 2.36
C THR A 120 -1.80 -11.44 3.83
N ARG A 121 -3.09 -11.68 4.16
CA ARG A 121 -3.71 -11.49 5.48
C ARG A 121 -3.29 -10.18 6.16
N SER A 122 -3.08 -9.14 5.35
CA SER A 122 -2.50 -7.87 5.79
C SER A 122 -3.56 -6.78 5.81
N ARG A 123 -3.45 -5.87 6.79
CA ARG A 123 -4.38 -4.76 6.94
C ARG A 123 -4.06 -3.64 5.94
N SER A 124 -5.07 -3.16 5.21
CA SER A 124 -4.96 -2.05 4.26
C SER A 124 -6.00 -0.98 4.54
N ALA A 125 -5.55 0.26 4.81
CA ALA A 125 -6.45 1.39 5.02
C ALA A 125 -7.31 1.70 3.79
N ILE A 126 -6.77 1.51 2.59
CA ILE A 126 -7.48 1.70 1.32
C ILE A 126 -8.62 0.67 1.17
N ALA A 127 -8.41 -0.58 1.63
CA ALA A 127 -9.47 -1.60 1.64
C ALA A 127 -10.64 -1.21 2.55
N ILE A 128 -10.32 -0.62 3.71
CA ILE A 128 -11.32 -0.20 4.70
C ILE A 128 -12.16 0.95 4.11
N VAL A 129 -11.50 1.99 3.57
CA VAL A 129 -12.21 3.14 3.01
C VAL A 129 -13.09 2.71 1.83
N SER A 130 -12.57 1.89 0.92
CA SER A 130 -13.36 1.41 -0.23
C SER A 130 -14.52 0.50 0.19
N GLY A 131 -14.32 -0.39 1.16
CA GLY A 131 -15.38 -1.22 1.72
C GLY A 131 -16.49 -0.41 2.39
N LEU A 132 -16.13 0.66 3.12
CA LEU A 132 -17.09 1.60 3.70
C LEU A 132 -17.86 2.36 2.62
N VAL A 133 -17.17 2.90 1.61
CA VAL A 133 -17.82 3.60 0.48
C VAL A 133 -18.81 2.68 -0.20
N ALA A 134 -18.41 1.46 -0.55
CA ALA A 134 -19.32 0.47 -1.15
C ALA A 134 -20.54 0.18 -0.27
N THR A 135 -20.35 0.00 1.03
CA THR A 135 -21.45 -0.27 1.97
C THR A 135 -22.43 0.91 2.06
N VAL A 136 -21.90 2.13 2.20
CA VAL A 136 -22.72 3.36 2.28
C VAL A 136 -23.49 3.58 0.97
N SER A 137 -22.84 3.38 -0.17
CA SER A 137 -23.47 3.51 -1.49
C SER A 137 -24.68 2.60 -1.66
N VAL A 138 -24.63 1.37 -1.14
CA VAL A 138 -25.78 0.46 -1.16
C VAL A 138 -26.92 0.99 -0.30
N VAL A 139 -26.62 1.47 0.91
CA VAL A 139 -27.65 2.07 1.77
C VAL A 139 -28.31 3.26 1.06
N VAL A 140 -27.52 4.15 0.47
CA VAL A 140 -28.03 5.31 -0.29
C VAL A 140 -28.92 4.84 -1.45
N THR A 141 -28.46 3.86 -2.23
CA THR A 141 -29.21 3.31 -3.38
C THR A 141 -30.56 2.74 -2.95
N PHE A 142 -30.60 1.96 -1.86
CA PHE A 142 -31.85 1.40 -1.35
C PHE A 142 -32.78 2.45 -0.73
N VAL A 143 -32.24 3.44 -0.01
CA VAL A 143 -33.04 4.52 0.57
C VAL A 143 -33.67 5.38 -0.53
N VAL A 144 -32.89 5.74 -1.54
CA VAL A 144 -33.34 6.49 -2.72
C VAL A 144 -34.40 5.71 -3.48
N GLY A 145 -34.14 4.42 -3.78
CA GLY A 145 -35.11 3.57 -4.48
C GLY A 145 -36.42 3.41 -3.71
N LYS A 146 -36.37 3.25 -2.38
CA LYS A 146 -37.56 3.17 -1.51
C LYS A 146 -38.35 4.48 -1.43
N SER A 147 -37.70 5.62 -1.62
CA SER A 147 -38.34 6.94 -1.57
C SER A 147 -38.94 7.36 -2.92
N TYR A 148 -38.68 6.61 -3.97
CA TYR A 148 -39.19 6.86 -5.30
C TYR A 148 -40.50 6.09 -5.49
N ASP A 149 -41.57 6.79 -5.87
CA ASP A 149 -42.92 6.22 -6.01
C ASP A 149 -43.11 5.43 -7.32
N GLY A 150 -42.12 5.42 -8.22
CA GLY A 150 -42.10 4.63 -9.46
C GLY A 150 -41.26 3.36 -9.35
N ASP A 151 -41.40 2.44 -10.32
CA ASP A 151 -40.47 1.33 -10.47
C ASP A 151 -39.20 1.83 -11.18
N LEU A 152 -38.04 1.66 -10.54
CA LEU A 152 -36.77 1.92 -11.19
C LEU A 152 -36.51 0.84 -12.24
N PRO A 153 -36.17 1.20 -13.49
CA PRO A 153 -35.81 0.23 -14.49
C PRO A 153 -34.52 -0.51 -14.10
N GLY A 154 -34.54 -1.84 -14.26
CA GLY A 154 -33.38 -2.70 -14.11
C GLY A 154 -33.45 -3.67 -12.93
N ASP A 155 -33.99 -4.86 -13.17
CA ASP A 155 -34.04 -5.98 -12.21
C ASP A 155 -32.68 -6.31 -11.57
N TRP A 156 -31.58 -5.99 -12.24
CA TRP A 156 -30.22 -6.28 -11.80
C TRP A 156 -29.59 -5.19 -10.93
N LEU A 157 -30.15 -3.97 -10.90
CA LEU A 157 -29.60 -2.84 -10.15
C LEU A 157 -29.57 -3.15 -8.65
N GLU A 158 -30.69 -3.59 -8.09
CA GLU A 158 -30.80 -3.91 -6.66
C GLU A 158 -29.88 -5.07 -6.26
N TRP A 159 -29.84 -6.13 -7.07
CA TRP A 159 -28.98 -7.29 -6.83
C TRP A 159 -27.50 -6.91 -6.90
N SER A 160 -27.09 -6.15 -7.92
CA SER A 160 -25.69 -5.73 -8.07
C SER A 160 -25.26 -4.79 -6.94
N ALA A 161 -26.11 -3.84 -6.54
CA ALA A 161 -25.88 -3.02 -5.36
C ALA A 161 -25.74 -3.90 -4.11
N LEU A 162 -26.69 -4.78 -3.84
CA LEU A 162 -26.67 -5.67 -2.67
C LEU A 162 -25.38 -6.51 -2.59
N VAL A 163 -24.97 -7.15 -3.69
CA VAL A 163 -23.74 -7.95 -3.74
C VAL A 163 -22.50 -7.08 -3.51
N ALA A 164 -22.43 -5.89 -4.12
CA ALA A 164 -21.34 -4.94 -3.88
C ALA A 164 -21.24 -4.53 -2.40
N GLY A 165 -22.39 -4.28 -1.75
CA GLY A 165 -22.46 -3.92 -0.34
C GLY A 165 -22.03 -5.03 0.59
N VAL A 166 -22.50 -6.26 0.35
CA VAL A 166 -22.10 -7.44 1.14
C VAL A 166 -20.60 -7.67 1.03
N LEU A 167 -20.02 -7.58 -0.18
CA LEU A 167 -18.58 -7.71 -0.38
C LEU A 167 -17.81 -6.56 0.29
N GLY A 168 -18.30 -5.32 0.17
CA GLY A 168 -17.70 -4.15 0.82
C GLY A 168 -17.69 -4.26 2.34
N LEU A 169 -18.80 -4.72 2.93
CA LEU A 169 -18.93 -4.95 4.36
C LEU A 169 -18.02 -6.08 4.83
N ALA A 170 -18.01 -7.22 4.12
CA ALA A 170 -17.14 -8.35 4.43
C ALA A 170 -15.66 -7.93 4.40
N LEU A 171 -15.23 -7.21 3.37
CA LEU A 171 -13.88 -6.64 3.30
C LEU A 171 -13.59 -5.73 4.49
N THR A 172 -14.50 -4.83 4.84
CA THR A 172 -14.34 -3.90 5.96
C THR A 172 -14.14 -4.66 7.27
N ILE A 173 -15.00 -5.63 7.57
CA ILE A 173 -14.92 -6.46 8.79
C ILE A 173 -13.60 -7.23 8.82
N LEU A 174 -13.24 -7.89 7.72
CA LEU A 174 -12.00 -8.68 7.62
C LEU A 174 -10.76 -7.82 7.86
N GLN A 175 -10.77 -6.58 7.37
CA GLN A 175 -9.67 -5.63 7.57
C GLN A 175 -9.58 -5.09 9.00
N PHE A 176 -10.71 -4.99 9.72
CA PHE A 176 -10.71 -4.67 11.16
C PHE A 176 -10.23 -5.83 12.02
N VAL A 177 -10.58 -7.06 11.66
CA VAL A 177 -10.14 -8.28 12.38
C VAL A 177 -8.68 -8.64 12.05
N SER A 178 -8.19 -8.25 10.87
CA SER A 178 -6.82 -8.48 10.46
C SER A 178 -5.83 -7.79 11.40
N LYS A 179 -4.91 -8.57 11.98
CA LYS A 179 -3.77 -7.99 12.70
C LYS A 179 -2.99 -7.12 11.73
N SER A 180 -2.72 -5.88 12.13
CA SER A 180 -1.80 -5.06 11.37
C SER A 180 -0.41 -5.62 11.61
N GLU A 181 0.15 -6.35 10.65
CA GLU A 181 1.59 -6.65 10.65
C GLU A 181 2.36 -5.35 10.36
N HIS A 182 2.32 -4.42 11.31
CA HIS A 182 3.28 -3.32 11.38
C HIS A 182 4.58 -3.88 11.94
N ARG A 183 5.31 -4.68 11.14
CA ARG A 183 6.76 -4.76 11.34
C ARG A 183 7.35 -3.45 10.82
N ALA A 184 7.34 -2.45 11.70
CA ALA A 184 7.95 -1.15 11.45
C ALA A 184 9.37 -1.35 10.87
N GLY A 185 9.61 -0.76 9.70
CA GLY A 185 10.94 -0.68 9.09
C GLY A 185 11.23 -1.61 7.92
N VAL A 186 10.44 -2.64 7.62
CA VAL A 186 10.74 -3.47 6.43
C VAL A 186 10.38 -2.68 5.15
N PRO A 187 11.32 -2.44 4.22
CA PRO A 187 11.02 -1.70 3.00
C PRO A 187 10.00 -2.45 2.14
N LYS A 188 9.00 -1.70 1.67
CA LYS A 188 7.83 -2.23 0.95
C LYS A 188 8.02 -2.29 -0.57
N SER A 189 9.01 -1.60 -1.12
CA SER A 189 9.26 -1.54 -2.56
C SER A 189 10.59 -2.18 -2.92
N ASP A 190 10.67 -2.78 -4.10
CA ASP A 190 11.91 -3.39 -4.62
C ASP A 190 13.05 -2.38 -4.70
N ARG A 191 12.74 -1.12 -5.04
CA ARG A 191 13.72 -0.04 -5.05
C ARG A 191 14.27 0.24 -3.65
N ALA A 192 13.41 0.32 -2.64
CA ALA A 192 13.85 0.49 -1.27
C ALA A 192 14.64 -0.73 -0.80
N GLN A 193 14.21 -1.95 -1.16
CA GLN A 193 14.91 -3.18 -0.81
C GLN A 193 16.33 -3.22 -1.40
N ARG A 194 16.51 -2.83 -2.67
CA ARG A 194 17.83 -2.71 -3.32
C ARG A 194 18.70 -1.61 -2.69
N ARG A 195 18.09 -0.47 -2.36
CA ARG A 195 18.79 0.65 -1.72
C ARG A 195 19.33 0.25 -0.35
N TYR A 196 18.48 -0.35 0.48
CA TYR A 196 18.88 -0.82 1.80
C TYR A 196 19.81 -2.03 1.74
N SER A 197 19.74 -2.88 0.72
CA SER A 197 20.73 -3.97 0.54
C SER A 197 22.11 -3.41 0.21
N ALA A 198 22.20 -2.40 -0.66
CA ALA A 198 23.47 -1.74 -0.96
C ALA A 198 24.03 -1.00 0.26
N ALA A 199 23.18 -0.28 1.00
CA ALA A 199 23.59 0.40 2.25
C ALA A 199 24.13 -0.59 3.30
N ARG A 200 23.54 -1.78 3.41
CA ARG A 200 24.04 -2.84 4.30
C ARG A 200 25.40 -3.35 3.91
N GLU A 201 25.62 -3.55 2.61
CA GLU A 201 26.90 -4.01 2.11
C GLU A 201 28.00 -3.00 2.47
N GLU A 202 27.77 -1.71 2.23
CA GLU A 202 28.71 -0.66 2.65
C GLU A 202 28.95 -0.62 4.16
N VAL A 203 27.90 -0.80 4.98
CA VAL A 203 28.04 -0.84 6.44
C VAL A 203 28.87 -2.05 6.88
N LEU A 204 28.62 -3.24 6.32
CA LEU A 204 29.38 -4.45 6.64
C LEU A 204 30.85 -4.31 6.26
N ASP A 205 31.12 -3.69 5.11
CA ASP A 205 32.48 -3.48 4.62
C ASP A 205 33.25 -2.57 5.57
N VAL A 206 32.67 -1.45 5.98
CA VAL A 206 33.29 -0.53 6.94
C VAL A 206 33.45 -1.17 8.32
N LEU A 207 32.46 -1.91 8.82
CA LEU A 207 32.56 -2.57 10.14
C LEU A 207 33.63 -3.68 10.14
N SER A 208 33.83 -4.37 9.02
CA SER A 208 34.90 -5.35 8.83
C SER A 208 36.27 -4.67 8.73
N GLU A 209 36.40 -3.56 7.98
CA GLU A 209 37.62 -2.75 7.91
C GLU A 209 38.04 -2.21 9.30
N ARG A 210 37.06 -1.85 10.14
CA ARG A 210 37.27 -1.39 11.53
C ARG A 210 37.63 -2.52 12.50
N GLY A 211 37.56 -3.79 12.08
CA GLY A 211 37.79 -4.95 12.95
C GLY A 211 36.72 -5.13 14.04
N ILE A 212 35.55 -4.50 13.92
CA ILE A 212 34.44 -4.67 14.87
C ILE A 212 33.74 -6.01 14.65
N VAL A 213 33.82 -6.51 13.42
CA VAL A 213 33.19 -7.75 12.99
C VAL A 213 34.17 -8.55 12.15
N GLU A 214 34.36 -9.81 12.52
CA GLU A 214 35.00 -10.82 11.67
C GLU A 214 33.91 -11.71 11.05
N LEU A 215 33.68 -11.55 9.74
CA LEU A 215 32.79 -12.43 8.97
C LEU A 215 33.62 -13.28 8.02
N THR A 216 33.40 -14.59 8.05
CA THR A 216 33.89 -15.46 6.97
C THR A 216 33.22 -15.09 5.65
N ALA A 217 33.90 -15.31 4.52
CA ALA A 217 33.34 -15.01 3.20
C ALA A 217 31.97 -15.67 2.95
N ASP A 218 31.76 -16.89 3.47
CA ASP A 218 30.49 -17.61 3.37
C ASP A 218 29.38 -17.03 4.26
N GLN A 219 29.72 -16.51 5.45
CA GLN A 219 28.73 -15.78 6.28
C GLN A 219 28.32 -14.46 5.61
N ARG A 220 29.30 -13.68 5.11
CA ARG A 220 29.05 -12.42 4.40
C ARG A 220 28.14 -12.64 3.19
N HIS A 221 28.45 -13.63 2.36
CA HIS A 221 27.64 -13.96 1.18
C HIS A 221 26.20 -14.37 1.52
N ARG A 222 26.02 -15.16 2.59
CA ARG A 222 24.68 -15.53 3.08
C ARG A 222 23.91 -14.32 3.57
N MET A 223 24.53 -13.43 4.35
CA MET A 223 23.90 -12.22 4.85
C MET A 223 23.47 -11.25 3.75
N GLN A 224 24.27 -11.14 2.67
CA GLN A 224 23.95 -10.32 1.50
C GLN A 224 22.75 -10.84 0.71
N ARG A 225 22.57 -12.16 0.63
CA ARG A 225 21.43 -12.80 -0.05
C ARG A 225 20.13 -12.74 0.73
N MET A 226 20.18 -12.43 2.02
CA MET A 226 18.98 -12.38 2.86
C MET A 226 18.14 -11.15 2.58
N ARG A 227 16.81 -11.33 2.69
CA ARG A 227 15.86 -10.22 2.53
C ARG A 227 16.05 -9.18 3.62
N VAL A 228 15.88 -7.91 3.26
CA VAL A 228 15.95 -6.79 4.18
C VAL A 228 14.89 -6.95 5.29
N GLY A 229 15.34 -6.96 6.55
CA GLY A 229 14.54 -7.14 7.78
C GLY A 229 14.66 -8.55 8.39
N THR A 230 15.62 -9.37 7.94
CA THR A 230 15.75 -10.77 8.34
C THR A 230 17.09 -11.13 9.00
N TRP A 231 17.98 -10.18 9.23
CA TRP A 231 19.28 -10.42 9.87
C TRP A 231 19.17 -10.90 11.32
N HIS A 232 18.06 -10.63 12.02
CA HIS A 232 17.77 -11.25 13.32
C HIS A 232 17.80 -12.79 13.31
N LYS A 233 17.62 -13.42 12.14
CA LYS A 233 17.74 -14.88 12.00
C LYS A 233 19.19 -15.37 12.11
N PHE A 234 20.17 -14.51 11.82
CA PHE A 234 21.59 -14.82 12.03
C PHE A 234 21.91 -14.85 13.53
N ASP A 235 21.33 -13.94 14.32
CA ASP A 235 21.49 -13.92 15.78
C ASP A 235 20.98 -15.21 16.41
N ALA A 236 19.83 -15.72 15.95
CA ALA A 236 19.23 -16.95 16.45
C ALA A 236 20.09 -18.21 16.16
N GLN A 237 21.04 -18.14 15.22
CA GLN A 237 21.91 -19.26 14.89
C GLN A 237 23.17 -19.35 15.76
N GLY A 238 23.40 -18.38 16.65
CA GLY A 238 24.46 -18.43 17.68
C GLY A 238 25.89 -18.55 17.14
N ARG A 239 26.12 -18.19 15.87
CA ARG A 239 27.44 -18.21 15.22
C ARG A 239 27.97 -16.79 15.08
N VAL A 240 28.42 -16.22 16.19
CA VAL A 240 29.34 -15.08 16.21
C VAL A 240 30.61 -15.55 16.90
#